data_AF-A0A9D9K6A4-F1
#
_entry.id   AF-A0A9D9K6A4-F1
#
_cell.length_a   1.000
_cell.length_b   1.000
_cell.length_c   1.000
_cell.angle_alpha   90.00
_cell.angle_beta   90.00
_cell.angle_gamma   90.00
#
_symmetry.space_group_name_H-M   'P 1'
#
loop_
_entity.id
_entity.type
_entity.pdbx_description
1 polymer ?
#
loop_
_entity_poly.entity_id
_entity_poly.type
_entity_poly.pdbx_seq_one_letter_code
_entity_poly.pdbx_strand_id
1 'polypeptide(L)'
;MNPFRIFWQSARDTFEDLLPLTLISVVWLLVTLPLPILAAGFAVGGAPLGAAGLLLLTTLPMGMASAGLTVIAQRIHEGRTVSLSDFIAGARRHYRFGWRIYGAWLTGLLIILVNVVFYAQMDALPGIYLMMLFAYFLMAWVSLLIYLGPLALLQERQSLLLTFRNALVLAFGRPLFTIVTQALMSIIVFLATLPPFFLLLLIAPALLAVWGFRATVALIADAEARREAQQERERAAITNPPAAEKGRGGQVRPRE
;
A
#
# COMPACT_ATOMS: atom_id res chain seq x y z
N MET A 1 1.35 17.12 1.70
CA MET A 1 1.20 16.33 0.46
C MET A 1 -0.28 16.06 0.21
N ASN A 2 -0.79 16.36 -0.99
CA ASN A 2 -2.22 16.25 -1.31
C ASN A 2 -2.49 14.89 -2.01
N PRO A 3 -3.28 13.97 -1.41
CA PRO A 3 -3.59 12.67 -2.02
C PRO A 3 -4.33 12.79 -3.35
N PHE A 4 -5.17 13.81 -3.54
CA PHE A 4 -5.90 14.05 -4.78
C PHE A 4 -4.98 14.44 -5.94
N ARG A 5 -3.89 15.15 -5.66
CA ARG A 5 -2.88 15.48 -6.68
C ARG A 5 -2.16 14.22 -7.17
N ILE A 6 -1.81 13.32 -6.26
CA ILE A 6 -1.14 12.05 -6.60
C ILE A 6 -2.10 11.15 -7.37
N PHE A 7 -3.36 11.08 -6.94
CA PHE A 7 -4.42 10.39 -7.69
C PHE A 7 -4.53 10.93 -9.13
N TRP A 8 -4.68 12.24 -9.28
CA TRP A 8 -4.84 12.87 -10.60
C TRP A 8 -3.65 12.61 -11.53
N GLN A 9 -2.43 12.69 -11.01
CA GLN A 9 -1.22 12.35 -11.78
C GLN A 9 -1.24 10.88 -12.20
N SER A 10 -1.56 9.98 -11.29
CA SER A 10 -1.62 8.54 -11.57
C SER A 10 -2.69 8.20 -12.60
N ALA A 11 -3.86 8.84 -12.52
CA ALA A 11 -4.95 8.68 -13.46
C ALA A 11 -4.56 9.21 -14.86
N ARG A 12 -3.87 10.35 -14.92
CA ARG A 12 -3.36 10.92 -16.17
C ARG A 12 -2.36 9.97 -16.84
N ASP A 13 -1.36 9.48 -16.13
CA ASP A 13 -0.37 8.59 -16.77
C ASP A 13 -0.99 7.26 -17.18
N THR A 14 -1.94 6.75 -16.38
CA THR A 14 -2.70 5.55 -16.73
C THR A 14 -3.52 5.77 -18.01
N PHE A 15 -4.02 6.99 -18.22
CA PHE A 15 -4.74 7.36 -19.43
C PHE A 15 -3.82 7.53 -20.65
N GLU A 16 -2.61 8.06 -20.47
CA GLU A 16 -1.61 8.19 -21.54
C GLU A 16 -1.19 6.80 -22.09
N ASP A 17 -1.12 5.78 -21.23
CA ASP A 17 -0.81 4.38 -21.59
C ASP A 17 -2.05 3.44 -21.50
N LEU A 18 -3.26 3.95 -21.79
CA LEU A 18 -4.50 3.22 -21.52
C LEU A 18 -4.58 1.85 -22.19
N LEU A 19 -4.23 1.74 -23.47
CA LEU A 19 -4.30 0.50 -24.23
C LEU A 19 -3.37 -0.60 -23.67
N PRO A 20 -2.04 -0.38 -23.54
CA PRO A 20 -1.17 -1.41 -22.99
C PRO A 20 -1.52 -1.75 -21.53
N LEU A 21 -1.92 -0.77 -20.72
CA LEU A 21 -2.32 -1.02 -19.33
C LEU A 21 -3.61 -1.81 -19.18
N THR A 22 -4.56 -1.61 -20.09
CA THR A 22 -5.78 -2.42 -20.16
C THR A 22 -5.43 -3.86 -20.51
N LEU A 23 -4.57 -4.09 -21.52
CA LEU A 23 -4.13 -5.44 -21.89
C LEU A 23 -3.40 -6.14 -20.72
N ILE A 24 -2.49 -5.44 -20.06
CA ILE A 24 -1.75 -5.96 -18.90
C ILE A 24 -2.70 -6.28 -17.75
N SER A 25 -3.67 -5.42 -17.47
CA SER A 25 -4.67 -5.63 -16.43
C SER A 25 -5.58 -6.81 -16.74
N VAL A 26 -6.00 -6.99 -18.00
CA VAL A 26 -6.75 -8.17 -18.44
C VAL A 26 -5.93 -9.45 -18.19
N VAL A 27 -4.66 -9.47 -18.57
CA VAL A 27 -3.78 -10.62 -18.29
C VAL A 27 -3.64 -10.85 -16.78
N TRP A 28 -3.49 -9.79 -15.99
CA TRP A 28 -3.45 -9.90 -14.53
C TRP A 28 -4.74 -10.53 -13.99
N LEU A 29 -5.92 -10.07 -14.41
CA LEU A 29 -7.22 -10.60 -13.99
C LEU A 29 -7.39 -12.07 -14.37
N LEU A 30 -7.04 -12.44 -15.61
CA LEU A 30 -7.14 -13.82 -16.08
C LEU A 30 -6.24 -14.77 -15.29
N VAL A 31 -5.10 -14.27 -14.80
CA VAL A 31 -4.17 -15.05 -13.98
C VAL A 31 -4.62 -15.11 -12.52
N THR A 32 -5.20 -14.04 -11.97
CA THR A 32 -5.47 -13.94 -10.52
C THR A 32 -6.89 -14.29 -10.10
N LEU A 33 -7.91 -14.03 -10.93
CA LEU A 33 -9.32 -14.22 -10.58
C LEU A 33 -9.85 -15.67 -10.56
N PRO A 34 -9.35 -16.62 -11.38
CA PRO A 34 -9.94 -17.96 -11.40
C PRO A 34 -9.95 -18.65 -10.03
N LEU A 35 -8.87 -18.55 -9.25
CA LEU A 35 -8.79 -19.22 -7.94
C LEU A 35 -9.71 -18.60 -6.87
N PRO A 36 -9.80 -17.26 -6.71
CA PRO A 36 -10.79 -16.63 -5.85
C PRO A 36 -12.24 -16.96 -6.22
N ILE A 37 -12.56 -17.02 -7.52
CA ILE A 37 -13.92 -17.39 -7.99
C ILE A 37 -14.24 -18.82 -7.56
N LEU A 38 -13.31 -19.77 -7.77
CA LEU A 38 -13.48 -21.14 -7.32
C LEU A 38 -13.58 -21.23 -5.79
N ALA A 39 -12.76 -20.48 -5.06
CA ALA A 39 -12.80 -20.43 -3.60
C ALA A 39 -14.17 -19.95 -3.09
N ALA A 40 -14.75 -18.92 -3.72
CA ALA A 40 -16.09 -18.45 -3.39
C ALA A 40 -17.15 -19.53 -3.63
N GLY A 41 -17.07 -20.28 -4.74
CA GLY A 41 -17.95 -21.42 -5.00
C GLY A 41 -17.86 -22.51 -3.92
N PHE A 42 -16.65 -22.86 -3.48
CA PHE A 42 -16.42 -23.81 -2.39
C PHE A 42 -16.98 -23.32 -1.05
N ALA A 43 -16.84 -22.02 -0.76
CA ALA A 43 -17.38 -21.42 0.46
C ALA A 43 -18.92 -21.50 0.47
N VAL A 44 -19.57 -21.15 -0.65
CA VAL A 44 -21.03 -21.25 -0.81
C VAL A 44 -21.50 -22.72 -0.74
N GLY A 45 -20.71 -23.64 -1.27
CA GLY A 45 -20.97 -25.08 -1.22
C GLY A 45 -20.73 -25.74 0.16
N GLY A 46 -20.42 -24.98 1.21
CA GLY A 46 -20.23 -25.52 2.56
C GLY A 46 -18.87 -26.18 2.82
N ALA A 47 -17.87 -25.91 1.97
CA ALA A 47 -16.51 -26.44 2.10
C ALA A 47 -15.49 -25.33 2.45
N PRO A 48 -15.56 -24.73 3.66
CA PRO A 48 -14.75 -23.55 4.03
C PRO A 48 -13.25 -23.84 4.06
N LEU A 49 -12.84 -25.07 4.41
CA LEU A 49 -11.43 -25.48 4.37
C LEU A 49 -10.89 -25.55 2.94
N GLY A 50 -11.70 -26.04 1.99
CA GLY A 50 -11.36 -26.04 0.56
C GLY A 50 -11.24 -24.62 0.01
N ALA A 51 -12.17 -23.73 0.38
CA ALA A 51 -12.12 -22.32 0.04
C ALA A 51 -10.84 -21.63 0.57
N ALA A 52 -10.48 -21.87 1.83
CA ALA A 52 -9.26 -21.34 2.43
C ALA A 52 -8.00 -21.85 1.70
N GLY A 53 -7.95 -23.13 1.35
CA GLY A 53 -6.85 -23.72 0.56
C GLY A 53 -6.70 -23.06 -0.81
N LEU A 54 -7.80 -22.81 -1.52
CA LEU A 54 -7.80 -22.14 -2.82
C LEU A 54 -7.38 -20.66 -2.72
N LEU A 55 -7.82 -19.95 -1.67
CA LEU A 55 -7.37 -18.58 -1.40
C LEU A 55 -5.86 -18.53 -1.16
N LEU A 56 -5.33 -19.43 -0.34
CA LEU A 56 -3.88 -19.55 -0.12
C LEU A 56 -3.13 -19.85 -1.42
N LEU A 57 -3.69 -20.72 -2.28
CA LEU A 57 -3.09 -21.02 -3.58
C LEU A 57 -3.09 -19.81 -4.53
N THR A 58 -4.03 -18.87 -4.36
CA THR A 58 -4.09 -17.61 -5.13
C THR A 58 -2.84 -16.76 -4.96
N THR A 59 -2.09 -16.91 -3.86
CA THR A 59 -0.84 -16.20 -3.63
C THR A 59 0.20 -16.44 -4.72
N LEU A 60 0.18 -17.62 -5.37
CA LEU A 60 1.12 -17.98 -6.42
C LEU A 60 0.91 -17.11 -7.68
N PRO A 61 -0.27 -17.13 -8.34
CA PRO A 61 -0.51 -16.25 -9.48
C PRO A 61 -0.49 -14.78 -9.08
N MET A 62 -1.08 -14.43 -7.93
CA MET A 62 -1.15 -13.04 -7.47
C MET A 62 0.22 -12.44 -7.21
N GLY A 63 1.11 -13.16 -6.53
CA GLY A 63 2.45 -12.66 -6.24
C GLY A 63 3.28 -12.43 -7.50
N MET A 64 3.20 -13.35 -8.47
CA MET A 64 3.90 -13.21 -9.75
C MET A 64 3.34 -12.07 -10.60
N ALA A 65 2.02 -12.03 -10.79
CA ALA A 65 1.37 -11.03 -11.63
C ALA A 65 1.48 -9.61 -11.02
N SER A 66 1.34 -9.48 -9.71
CA SER A 66 1.44 -8.17 -9.04
C SER A 66 2.88 -7.64 -8.99
N ALA A 67 3.88 -8.52 -8.95
CA ALA A 67 5.27 -8.13 -9.13
C ALA A 67 5.51 -7.55 -10.55
N GLY A 68 4.94 -8.17 -11.58
CA GLY A 68 4.94 -7.63 -12.95
C GLY A 68 4.26 -6.26 -13.05
N LEU A 69 3.07 -6.10 -12.45
CA LEU A 69 2.37 -4.81 -12.40
C LEU A 69 3.19 -3.72 -11.71
N THR A 70 3.90 -4.07 -10.64
CA THR A 70 4.73 -3.09 -9.92
C THR A 70 5.90 -2.61 -10.79
N VAL A 71 6.50 -3.49 -11.59
CA VAL A 71 7.56 -3.11 -12.56
C VAL A 71 7.01 -2.18 -13.64
N ILE A 72 5.78 -2.43 -14.11
CA ILE A 72 5.10 -1.54 -15.07
C ILE A 72 4.84 -0.17 -14.44
N ALA A 73 4.34 -0.13 -13.20
CA ALA A 73 4.14 1.10 -12.45
C ALA A 73 5.43 1.91 -12.28
N GLN A 74 6.55 1.24 -12.00
CA GLN A 74 7.87 1.87 -11.95
C GLN A 74 8.25 2.51 -13.29
N ARG A 75 8.08 1.77 -14.40
CA ARG A 75 8.43 2.28 -15.73
C ARG A 75 7.63 3.53 -16.11
N ILE A 76 6.34 3.52 -15.84
CA ILE A 76 5.47 4.69 -16.07
C ILE A 76 5.93 5.88 -15.23
N HIS A 77 6.26 5.64 -13.95
CA HIS A 77 6.77 6.69 -13.08
C HIS A 77 8.08 7.31 -13.63
N GLU A 78 8.93 6.50 -14.25
CA GLU A 78 10.18 6.93 -14.88
C GLU A 78 10.00 7.48 -16.32
N GLY A 79 8.76 7.59 -16.82
CA GLY A 79 8.47 8.08 -18.17
C GLY A 79 8.91 7.14 -19.30
N ARG A 80 9.05 5.84 -19.01
CA ARG A 80 9.45 4.82 -19.98
C ARG A 80 8.23 4.15 -20.60
N THR A 81 8.35 3.76 -21.86
CA THR A 81 7.31 3.00 -22.56
C THR A 81 7.07 1.63 -21.92
N VAL A 82 5.83 1.16 -22.02
CA VAL A 82 5.36 -0.09 -21.42
C VAL A 82 4.86 -1.06 -22.47
N SER A 83 5.14 -2.34 -22.27
CA SER A 83 4.65 -3.42 -23.11
C SER A 83 4.29 -4.64 -22.26
N LEU A 84 3.50 -5.56 -22.84
CA LEU A 84 3.18 -6.83 -22.20
C LEU A 84 4.44 -7.67 -21.93
N SER A 85 5.45 -7.58 -22.80
CA SER A 85 6.74 -8.25 -22.61
C SER A 85 7.45 -7.79 -21.35
N ASP A 86 7.38 -6.49 -21.03
CA ASP A 86 7.96 -5.93 -19.81
C ASP A 86 7.24 -6.42 -18.56
N PHE A 87 5.90 -6.56 -18.63
CA PHE A 87 5.10 -7.13 -17.56
C PHE A 87 5.52 -8.58 -17.26
N ILE A 88 5.61 -9.42 -18.30
CA ILE A 88 6.01 -10.83 -18.18
C ILE A 88 7.46 -10.96 -17.70
N ALA A 89 8.37 -10.11 -18.20
CA ALA A 89 9.76 -10.07 -17.75
C ALA A 89 9.86 -9.66 -16.27
N GLY A 90 9.12 -8.62 -15.86
CA GLY A 90 9.04 -8.16 -14.47
C GLY A 90 8.50 -9.25 -13.53
N ALA A 91 7.43 -9.92 -13.95
CA ALA A 91 6.83 -11.03 -13.22
C ALA A 91 7.83 -12.20 -13.04
N ARG A 92 8.50 -12.63 -14.12
CA ARG A 92 9.51 -13.71 -14.06
C ARG A 92 10.78 -13.35 -13.30
N ARG A 93 11.15 -12.06 -13.24
CA ARG A 93 12.30 -11.62 -12.48
C ARG A 93 12.04 -11.59 -10.97
N HIS A 94 10.81 -11.23 -10.57
CA HIS A 94 10.47 -10.94 -9.17
C HIS A 94 9.45 -11.89 -8.54
N TYR A 95 9.05 -12.98 -9.20
CA TYR A 95 8.01 -13.91 -8.70
C TYR A 95 8.29 -14.46 -7.30
N ARG A 96 9.53 -14.87 -7.00
CA ARG A 96 9.89 -15.45 -5.70
C ARG A 96 9.62 -14.47 -4.56
N PHE A 97 9.96 -13.22 -4.81
CA PHE A 97 9.76 -12.17 -3.85
C PHE A 97 8.28 -11.79 -3.74
N GLY A 98 7.58 -11.74 -4.88
CA GLY A 98 6.13 -11.58 -4.93
C GLY A 98 5.40 -12.64 -4.09
N TRP A 99 5.72 -13.93 -4.25
CA TRP A 99 5.12 -15.00 -3.46
C TRP A 99 5.33 -14.84 -1.96
N ARG A 100 6.54 -14.45 -1.56
CA ARG A 100 6.85 -14.23 -0.14
C ARG A 100 6.04 -13.05 0.44
N ILE A 101 5.98 -11.92 -0.26
CA ILE A 101 5.24 -10.74 0.22
C ILE A 101 3.74 -10.97 0.21
N TYR A 102 3.17 -11.33 -0.95
CA TYR A 102 1.73 -11.47 -1.08
C TYR A 102 1.22 -12.69 -0.32
N GLY A 103 2.04 -13.74 -0.18
CA GLY A 103 1.79 -14.86 0.72
C GLY A 103 1.71 -14.43 2.18
N ALA A 104 2.74 -13.75 2.70
CA ALA A 104 2.73 -13.27 4.07
C ALA A 104 1.60 -12.26 4.34
N TRP A 105 1.31 -11.38 3.38
CA TRP A 105 0.20 -10.45 3.47
C TRP A 105 -1.14 -11.17 3.55
N LEU A 106 -1.38 -12.18 2.69
CA LEU A 106 -2.61 -12.95 2.70
C LEU A 106 -2.75 -13.79 3.97
N THR A 107 -1.67 -14.39 4.47
CA THR A 107 -1.68 -15.10 5.75
C THR A 107 -2.10 -14.17 6.88
N GLY A 108 -1.52 -12.97 6.97
CA GLY A 108 -1.92 -11.97 7.97
C GLY A 108 -3.38 -11.53 7.80
N LEU A 109 -3.85 -11.37 6.55
CA LEU A 109 -5.24 -11.04 6.26
C LEU A 109 -6.19 -12.12 6.79
N LEU A 110 -5.91 -13.39 6.53
CA LEU A 110 -6.74 -14.51 7.01
C LEU A 110 -6.78 -14.58 8.53
N ILE A 111 -5.64 -14.39 9.20
CA ILE A 111 -5.58 -14.35 10.67
C ILE A 111 -6.48 -13.23 11.23
N ILE A 112 -6.41 -12.04 10.65
CA ILE A 112 -7.24 -10.90 11.07
C ILE A 112 -8.72 -11.18 10.79
N LEU A 113 -9.07 -11.70 9.61
CA LEU A 113 -10.46 -12.01 9.25
C LEU A 113 -11.06 -13.07 10.16
N VAL A 114 -10.32 -14.12 10.51
CA VAL A 114 -10.77 -15.13 11.48
C VAL A 114 -11.09 -14.49 12.83
N ASN A 115 -10.25 -13.57 13.31
CA ASN A 115 -10.51 -12.85 14.56
C ASN A 115 -11.75 -11.94 14.45
N VAL A 116 -11.90 -11.19 13.35
CA VAL A 116 -13.09 -10.35 13.13
C VAL A 116 -14.37 -11.19 13.17
N VAL A 117 -14.41 -12.31 12.44
CA VAL A 117 -15.58 -13.19 12.40
C VAL A 117 -15.84 -13.84 13.76
N PHE A 118 -14.79 -14.31 14.44
CA PHE A 118 -14.91 -14.92 15.77
C PHE A 118 -15.51 -13.95 16.80
N TYR A 119 -14.98 -12.72 16.89
CA TYR A 119 -15.48 -11.74 17.85
C TYR A 119 -16.85 -11.17 17.46
N ALA A 120 -17.20 -11.16 16.18
CA ALA A 120 -18.53 -10.78 15.72
C ALA A 120 -19.63 -11.78 16.11
N GLN A 121 -19.28 -13.05 16.35
CA GLN A 121 -20.20 -14.09 16.80
C GLN A 121 -20.33 -14.17 18.33
N MET A 122 -19.52 -13.42 19.07
CA MET A 122 -19.55 -13.41 20.52
C MET A 122 -20.62 -12.45 21.03
N ASP A 123 -21.71 -12.98 21.58
CA ASP A 123 -22.81 -12.22 22.20
C ASP A 123 -22.41 -11.67 23.59
N ALA A 124 -21.31 -10.91 23.66
CA ALA A 124 -20.83 -10.27 24.87
C ALA A 124 -20.17 -8.92 24.56
N LEU A 125 -20.24 -7.98 25.50
CA LEU A 125 -19.62 -6.64 25.34
C LEU A 125 -18.13 -6.69 24.97
N PRO A 126 -17.28 -7.55 25.57
CA PRO A 126 -15.88 -7.67 25.15
C PRO A 126 -15.71 -8.07 23.67
N GLY A 127 -16.65 -8.86 23.13
CA GLY A 127 -16.66 -9.26 21.72
C GLY A 127 -16.76 -8.06 20.79
N ILE A 128 -17.66 -7.11 21.08
CA ILE A 128 -17.85 -5.89 20.28
C ILE A 128 -16.56 -5.05 20.24
N TYR A 129 -15.91 -4.82 21.38
CA TYR A 129 -14.68 -4.03 21.44
C TYR A 129 -13.52 -4.71 20.69
N LEU A 130 -13.35 -6.02 20.84
CA LEU A 130 -12.33 -6.78 20.13
C LEU A 130 -12.60 -6.85 18.63
N MET A 131 -13.86 -7.00 18.20
CA MET A 131 -14.26 -6.93 16.80
C MET A 131 -13.86 -5.57 16.19
N MET A 132 -14.17 -4.45 16.87
CA MET A 132 -13.79 -3.12 16.40
C MET A 132 -12.26 -2.95 16.31
N LEU A 133 -11.51 -3.48 17.28
CA LEU A 133 -10.06 -3.47 17.26
C LEU A 133 -9.49 -4.24 16.06
N PHE A 134 -9.98 -5.45 15.80
CA PHE A 134 -9.54 -6.24 14.65
C PHE A 134 -10.02 -5.66 13.32
N ALA A 135 -11.17 -5.00 13.27
CA ALA A 135 -11.61 -4.24 12.09
C ALA A 135 -10.68 -3.04 11.81
N TYR A 136 -10.18 -2.36 12.85
CA TYR A 136 -9.16 -1.33 12.71
C TYR A 136 -7.84 -1.92 12.20
N PHE A 137 -7.39 -3.05 12.75
CA PHE A 137 -6.21 -3.76 12.23
C PHE A 137 -6.38 -4.22 10.79
N LEU A 138 -7.59 -4.64 10.39
CA LEU A 138 -7.90 -4.99 9.01
C LEU A 138 -7.71 -3.79 8.07
N MET A 139 -8.24 -2.62 8.45
CA MET A 139 -8.09 -1.39 7.67
C MET A 139 -6.60 -1.02 7.52
N ALA A 140 -5.84 -1.07 8.61
CA ALA A 140 -4.40 -0.81 8.60
C ALA A 140 -3.63 -1.87 7.79
N TRP A 141 -4.00 -3.15 7.87
CA TRP A 141 -3.34 -4.24 7.16
C TRP A 141 -3.55 -4.17 5.65
N VAL A 142 -4.75 -3.81 5.20
CA VAL A 142 -5.05 -3.57 3.80
C VAL A 142 -4.25 -2.38 3.26
N SER A 143 -3.99 -1.36 4.09
CA SER A 143 -3.19 -0.19 3.69
C SER A 143 -1.77 -0.53 3.27
N LEU A 144 -1.21 -1.61 3.81
CA LEU A 144 0.14 -2.03 3.48
C LEU A 144 0.28 -2.38 2.00
N LEU A 145 -0.78 -2.88 1.36
CA LEU A 145 -0.76 -3.19 -0.08
C LEU A 145 -0.38 -1.99 -0.95
N ILE A 146 -0.69 -0.77 -0.50
CA ILE A 146 -0.33 0.47 -1.23
C ILE A 146 1.19 0.56 -1.40
N TYR A 147 1.95 0.12 -0.38
CA TYR A 147 3.39 0.36 -0.27
C TYR A 147 4.25 -0.89 -0.49
N LEU A 148 3.71 -2.09 -0.25
CA LEU A 148 4.48 -3.34 -0.27
C LEU A 148 5.14 -3.61 -1.63
N GLY A 149 4.41 -3.47 -2.74
CA GLY A 149 4.95 -3.65 -4.09
C GLY A 149 6.06 -2.65 -4.42
N PRO A 150 5.82 -1.34 -4.33
CA PRO A 150 6.85 -0.34 -4.65
C PRO A 150 8.10 -0.45 -3.77
N LEU A 151 7.94 -0.62 -2.45
CA LEU A 151 9.08 -0.77 -1.54
C LEU A 151 9.93 -2.00 -1.84
N ALA A 152 9.30 -3.10 -2.27
CA ALA A 152 10.01 -4.29 -2.69
C ALA A 152 10.99 -4.06 -3.84
N LEU A 153 10.63 -3.19 -4.79
CA LEU A 153 11.45 -2.89 -5.95
C LEU A 153 12.49 -1.81 -5.66
N LEU A 154 12.15 -0.84 -4.80
CA LEU A 154 13.03 0.27 -4.46
C LEU A 154 14.14 -0.10 -3.47
N GLN A 155 14.00 -1.21 -2.73
CA GLN A 155 15.02 -1.67 -1.78
C GLN A 155 16.18 -2.39 -2.48
N GLU A 156 17.42 -2.01 -2.16
CA GLU A 156 18.63 -2.73 -2.61
C GLU A 156 18.64 -4.20 -2.13
N ARG A 157 18.24 -4.41 -0.87
CA ARG A 157 18.11 -5.74 -0.26
C ARG A 157 16.64 -6.10 -0.07
N GLN A 158 16.17 -6.98 -0.94
CA GLN A 158 14.83 -7.54 -0.90
C GLN A 158 14.63 -8.44 0.34
N SER A 159 14.20 -7.83 1.44
CA SER A 159 13.97 -8.53 2.72
C SER A 159 12.54 -8.31 3.20
N LEU A 160 11.81 -9.40 3.41
CA LEU A 160 10.37 -9.37 3.73
C LEU A 160 10.08 -8.53 4.98
N LEU A 161 10.81 -8.79 6.06
CA LEU A 161 10.61 -8.08 7.33
C LEU A 161 10.83 -6.56 7.18
N LEU A 162 11.86 -6.16 6.41
CA LEU A 162 12.15 -4.76 6.18
C LEU A 162 11.08 -4.10 5.32
N THR A 163 10.57 -4.79 4.29
CA THR A 163 9.48 -4.24 3.45
C THR A 163 8.22 -4.02 4.28
N PHE A 164 7.82 -5.00 5.11
CA PHE A 164 6.66 -4.85 6.00
C PHE A 164 6.87 -3.76 7.05
N ARG A 165 8.04 -3.73 7.71
CA ARG A 165 8.40 -2.68 8.67
C ARG A 165 8.34 -1.30 8.03
N ASN A 166 8.91 -1.14 6.85
CA ASN A 166 8.91 0.14 6.15
C ASN A 166 7.51 0.53 5.69
N ALA A 167 6.72 -0.43 5.18
CA ALA A 167 5.32 -0.19 4.82
C ALA A 167 4.49 0.28 6.01
N LEU A 168 4.68 -0.32 7.19
CA LEU A 168 4.06 0.13 8.44
C LEU A 168 4.50 1.55 8.81
N VAL A 169 5.80 1.85 8.73
CA VAL A 169 6.32 3.21 9.01
C VAL A 169 5.73 4.24 8.03
N LEU A 170 5.56 3.89 6.76
CA LEU A 170 4.94 4.76 5.76
C LEU A 170 3.44 4.97 6.02
N ALA A 171 2.70 3.89 6.27
CA ALA A 171 1.27 3.92 6.57
C ALA A 171 0.95 4.73 7.84
N PHE A 172 1.72 4.53 8.92
CA PHE A 172 1.52 5.23 10.19
C PHE A 172 2.27 6.57 10.28
N GLY A 173 3.26 6.82 9.42
CA GLY A 173 3.97 8.09 9.37
C GLY A 173 3.13 9.23 8.80
N ARG A 174 2.14 8.91 7.95
CA ARG A 174 1.16 9.87 7.41
C ARG A 174 -0.25 9.26 7.36
N PRO A 175 -0.88 9.01 8.52
CA PRO A 175 -2.12 8.23 8.60
C PRO A 175 -3.25 8.88 7.79
N LEU A 176 -3.40 10.21 7.84
CA LEU A 176 -4.44 10.90 7.06
C LEU A 176 -4.25 10.72 5.55
N PHE A 177 -3.01 10.79 5.06
CA PHE A 177 -2.72 10.57 3.64
C PHE A 177 -3.06 9.14 3.24
N THR A 178 -2.59 8.17 4.01
CA THR A 178 -2.85 6.74 3.77
C THR A 178 -4.34 6.40 3.83
N ILE A 179 -5.07 6.91 4.82
CA ILE A 179 -6.51 6.70 4.95
C ILE A 179 -7.27 7.27 3.75
N VAL A 180 -6.95 8.50 3.33
CA VAL A 180 -7.62 9.11 2.17
C VAL A 180 -7.27 8.37 0.88
N THR A 181 -6.00 8.00 0.66
CA THR A 181 -5.59 7.20 -0.51
C THR A 181 -6.29 5.85 -0.52
N GLN A 182 -6.32 5.15 0.61
CA GLN A 182 -7.02 3.87 0.72
C GLN A 182 -8.52 4.01 0.48
N ALA A 183 -9.17 5.00 1.09
CA ALA A 183 -10.60 5.23 0.90
C ALA A 183 -10.93 5.44 -0.59
N LEU A 184 -10.14 6.25 -1.29
CA LEU A 184 -10.35 6.47 -2.72
C LEU A 184 -10.06 5.22 -3.56
N MET A 185 -8.99 4.47 -3.26
CA MET A 185 -8.70 3.18 -3.93
C MET A 185 -9.83 2.17 -3.69
N SER A 186 -10.35 2.08 -2.47
CA SER A 186 -11.48 1.23 -2.10
C SER A 186 -12.75 1.64 -2.83
N ILE A 187 -13.01 2.94 -3.00
CA ILE A 187 -14.14 3.43 -3.80
C ILE A 187 -14.01 2.97 -5.25
N ILE A 188 -12.82 3.08 -5.86
CA ILE A 188 -12.58 2.61 -7.24
C ILE A 188 -12.82 1.10 -7.36
N VAL A 189 -12.27 0.32 -6.42
CA VAL A 189 -12.49 -1.14 -6.39
C VAL A 189 -13.97 -1.46 -6.23
N PHE A 190 -14.66 -0.80 -5.30
CA PHE A 190 -16.09 -0.99 -5.06
C PHE A 190 -16.91 -0.63 -6.30
N LEU A 191 -16.68 0.53 -6.92
CA LEU A 191 -17.35 0.92 -8.16
C LEU A 191 -17.13 -0.11 -9.25
N ALA A 192 -15.90 -0.62 -9.43
CA ALA A 192 -15.60 -1.65 -10.42
C ALA A 192 -16.37 -2.97 -10.22
N THR A 193 -16.92 -3.24 -9.02
CA THR A 193 -17.79 -4.40 -8.78
C THR A 193 -19.24 -4.18 -9.18
N LEU A 194 -19.67 -2.92 -9.37
CA LEU A 194 -21.05 -2.60 -9.74
C LEU A 194 -21.26 -2.80 -11.25
N PRO A 195 -22.38 -3.40 -11.69
CA PRO A 195 -22.65 -3.66 -13.11
C PRO A 195 -22.42 -2.46 -14.07
N PRO A 196 -22.86 -1.21 -13.77
CA PRO A 196 -22.64 -0.09 -14.69
C PRO A 196 -21.17 0.30 -14.87
N PHE A 197 -20.31 -0.03 -13.91
CA PHE A 197 -18.89 0.35 -13.91
C PHE A 197 -17.96 -0.86 -14.06
N PHE A 198 -18.49 -2.02 -14.44
CA PHE A 198 -17.70 -3.26 -14.52
C PHE A 198 -16.48 -3.15 -15.45
N LEU A 199 -16.56 -2.32 -16.50
CA LEU A 199 -15.41 -2.03 -17.39
C LEU A 199 -14.22 -1.39 -16.67
N LEU A 200 -14.45 -0.71 -15.54
CA LEU A 200 -13.39 -0.15 -14.69
C LEU A 200 -12.46 -1.24 -14.15
N LEU A 201 -12.97 -2.47 -14.00
CA LEU A 201 -12.17 -3.62 -13.58
C LEU A 201 -11.01 -3.88 -14.55
N LEU A 202 -11.19 -3.60 -15.85
CA LEU A 202 -10.19 -3.84 -16.88
C LEU A 202 -8.98 -2.91 -16.79
N ILE A 203 -9.05 -1.81 -16.02
CA ILE A 203 -7.96 -0.86 -15.83
C ILE A 203 -7.57 -0.67 -14.36
N ALA A 204 -8.46 -1.01 -13.42
CA ALA A 204 -8.25 -0.81 -11.99
C ALA A 204 -6.93 -1.41 -11.46
N PRO A 205 -6.51 -2.65 -11.81
CA PRO A 205 -5.24 -3.19 -11.32
C PRO A 205 -4.03 -2.34 -11.69
N ALA A 206 -3.93 -1.89 -12.94
CA ALA A 206 -2.86 -1.01 -13.39
C ALA A 206 -2.92 0.38 -12.72
N LEU A 207 -4.12 0.98 -12.65
CA LEU A 207 -4.31 2.28 -12.00
C LEU A 207 -3.87 2.24 -10.54
N LEU A 208 -4.29 1.21 -9.79
CA LEU A 208 -3.93 1.04 -8.39
C LEU A 208 -2.43 0.79 -8.21
N ALA A 209 -1.79 0.05 -9.12
CA ALA A 209 -0.35 -0.18 -9.08
C ALA A 209 0.45 1.11 -9.34
N VAL A 210 0.10 1.87 -10.39
CA VAL A 210 0.73 3.17 -10.70
C VAL A 210 0.54 4.14 -9.55
N TRP A 211 -0.68 4.20 -8.99
CA TRP A 211 -0.99 5.06 -7.87
C TRP A 211 -0.24 4.66 -6.60
N GLY A 212 -0.21 3.38 -6.25
CA GLY A 212 0.57 2.89 -5.12
C GLY A 212 2.06 3.22 -5.25
N PHE A 213 2.63 3.06 -6.45
CA PHE A 213 4.01 3.42 -6.73
C PHE A 213 4.29 4.91 -6.53
N ARG A 214 3.47 5.77 -7.13
CA ARG A 214 3.59 7.23 -6.96
C ARG A 214 3.40 7.67 -5.51
N ALA A 215 2.42 7.10 -4.82
CA ALA A 215 2.16 7.40 -3.40
C ALA A 215 3.37 7.01 -2.53
N THR A 216 4.02 5.89 -2.82
CA THR A 216 5.21 5.43 -2.11
C THR A 216 6.38 6.38 -2.34
N VAL A 217 6.73 6.68 -3.60
CA VAL A 217 7.85 7.56 -3.93
C VAL A 217 7.63 8.97 -3.35
N ALA A 218 6.41 9.49 -3.43
CA ALA A 218 6.09 10.81 -2.90
C ALA A 218 6.24 10.89 -1.37
N LEU A 219 5.88 9.81 -0.64
CA LEU A 219 6.11 9.75 0.81
C LEU A 219 7.58 9.62 1.18
N ILE A 220 8.36 8.87 0.39
CA ILE A 220 9.82 8.77 0.58
C ILE A 220 10.46 10.15 0.38
N ALA A 221 10.13 10.85 -0.70
CA ALA A 221 10.65 12.18 -0.98
C ALA A 221 10.27 13.21 0.10
N ASP A 222 9.03 13.18 0.60
CA ASP A 222 8.58 14.04 1.72
C ASP A 222 9.33 13.69 3.03
N ALA A 223 9.66 12.42 3.26
CA ALA A 223 10.45 12.01 4.42
C ALA A 223 11.93 12.45 4.30
N GLU A 224 12.52 12.41 3.12
CA GLU A 224 13.88 12.88 2.84
C GLU A 224 13.98 14.40 3.01
N ALA A 225 13.08 15.17 2.40
CA ALA A 225 13.05 16.63 2.53
C ALA A 225 12.95 17.11 3.98
N ARG A 226 12.23 16.36 4.83
CA ARG A 226 12.14 16.65 6.28
C ARG A 226 13.45 16.40 7.01
N ARG A 227 14.17 15.35 6.65
CA ARG A 227 15.48 15.03 7.24
C ARG A 227 16.48 16.11 6.88
N GLU A 228 16.50 16.55 5.63
CA GLU A 228 17.35 17.65 5.16
C GLU A 228 17.03 18.95 5.91
N ALA A 229 15.75 19.34 5.99
CA ALA A 229 15.34 20.53 6.73
C ALA A 229 15.68 20.47 8.23
N GLN A 230 15.63 19.28 8.84
CA GLN A 230 16.05 19.09 10.23
C GLN A 230 17.58 19.24 10.38
N GLN A 231 18.35 18.64 9.48
CA GLN A 231 19.81 18.78 9.47
C GLN A 231 20.26 20.23 9.24
N GLU A 232 19.57 20.97 8.36
CA GLU A 232 19.83 22.39 8.15
C GLU A 232 19.54 23.22 9.41
N ARG A 233 18.44 22.92 10.12
CA ARG A 233 18.13 23.57 11.41
C ARG A 233 19.17 23.26 12.48
N GLU A 234 19.61 22.02 12.57
CA GLU A 234 20.67 21.60 13.50
C GLU A 234 22.00 22.28 13.18
N ARG A 235 22.39 22.35 11.89
CA ARG A 235 23.58 23.10 11.44
C ARG A 235 23.47 24.59 11.73
N ALA A 236 22.32 25.21 11.46
CA ALA A 236 22.08 26.62 11.75
C ALA A 236 22.16 26.93 13.26
N ALA A 237 21.67 26.02 14.10
CA ALA A 237 21.76 26.14 15.56
C ALA A 237 23.20 26.01 16.09
N ILE A 238 24.06 25.23 15.42
CA ILE A 238 25.49 25.13 15.75
C ILE A 238 26.25 26.39 15.29
N THR A 239 25.95 26.89 14.07
CA THR A 239 26.66 28.04 13.50
C THR A 239 26.25 29.38 14.13
N ASN A 240 24.97 29.53 14.49
CA ASN A 240 24.42 30.70 15.18
C ASN A 240 23.73 30.22 16.47
N PRO A 241 24.48 29.90 17.53
CA PRO A 241 23.88 29.55 18.80
C PRO A 241 22.95 30.70 19.23
N PRO A 242 21.71 30.41 19.67
CA PRO A 242 20.82 31.44 20.17
C PRO A 242 21.57 32.24 21.22
N ALA A 243 21.60 33.57 21.06
CA ALA A 243 22.35 34.46 21.94
C ALA A 243 22.06 34.07 23.39
N ALA A 244 23.06 33.52 24.08
CA ALA A 244 22.95 33.16 25.48
C ALA A 244 22.36 34.37 26.19
N GLU A 245 21.17 34.18 26.77
CA GLU A 245 20.41 35.19 27.47
C GLU A 245 21.38 35.97 28.35
N LYS A 246 21.75 37.17 27.89
CA LYS A 246 22.75 38.02 28.51
C LYS A 246 22.24 38.23 29.93
N GLY A 247 23.01 37.71 30.88
CA GLY A 247 22.55 37.45 32.25
C GLY A 247 21.67 38.56 32.79
N ARG A 248 20.58 38.17 33.46
CA ARG A 248 19.76 39.04 34.32
C ARG A 248 20.71 39.80 35.25
N GLY A 249 21.12 40.99 34.81
CA GLY A 249 21.94 41.90 35.58
C GLY A 249 21.17 42.22 36.84
N GLY A 250 21.76 41.87 37.98
CA GLY A 250 21.17 42.05 39.29
C GLY A 250 20.67 43.47 39.44
N GLN A 251 19.36 43.62 39.61
CA GLN A 251 18.79 44.81 40.23
C GLN A 251 19.27 44.83 41.69
N VAL A 252 20.38 45.51 41.93
CA VAL A 252 20.78 45.92 43.28
C VAL A 252 19.77 46.97 43.73
N ARG A 253 18.90 46.62 44.67
CA ARG A 253 18.00 47.59 45.33
C ARG A 253 18.85 48.55 46.18
N PRO A 254 18.71 49.87 46.05
CA PRO A 254 19.26 50.80 47.03
C PRO A 254 18.52 50.62 48.36
N ARG A 255 19.28 50.58 49.46
CA ARG A 255 18.73 50.67 50.81
C ARG A 255 18.54 52.16 51.13
N GLU A 256 17.29 52.56 51.29
CA GLU A 256 16.87 53.67 52.15
C GLU A 256 15.81 53.14 53.10
#